data_AF-A0A1B8CBD0-F1
#
_entry.id   AF-A0A1B8CBD0-F1
#
_cell.length_a   1.000
_cell.length_b   1.000
_cell.length_c   1.000
_cell.angle_alpha   90.00
_cell.angle_beta   90.00
_cell.angle_gamma   90.00
#
_symmetry.space_group_name_H-M   'P 1'
#
loop_
_entity.id
_entity.type
_entity.pdbx_description
1 polymer ?
#
loop_
_entity_poly.entity_id
_entity_poly.type
_entity_poly.pdbx_seq_one_letter_code
_entity_poly.pdbx_strand_id
1 'polypeptide(L)'
;MVLPSRPRPKAARTGVLQLATVLTYSEEEIHEGLKNVLNQEEPEFRSNEQREAVFAALDQQSLLIVVLPTRGGKTLTFMLLAVLRDPGVSIVVAPFNALEKDYVRRLRLRNIEHVVWFHGESRIDGVHHVCIDAAEEKATTSSSG
;
A
#
# COMPACT_ATOMS: atom_id res chain seq x y z
N MET A 1 38.32 -10.86 14.45
CA MET A 1 37.41 -10.93 13.29
C MET A 1 36.85 -9.54 13.07
N VAL A 2 37.37 -8.79 12.08
CA VAL A 2 37.00 -7.38 11.83
C VAL A 2 35.82 -7.37 10.86
N LEU A 3 34.70 -6.79 11.27
CA LEU A 3 33.54 -6.60 10.39
C LEU A 3 33.88 -5.55 9.31
N PRO A 4 33.62 -5.81 8.02
CA PRO A 4 33.87 -4.83 6.96
C PRO A 4 32.96 -3.61 7.14
N SER A 5 33.54 -2.42 7.04
CA SER A 5 32.86 -1.14 7.15
C SER A 5 31.88 -0.97 5.98
N ARG A 6 30.58 -0.81 6.28
CA ARG A 6 29.56 -0.56 5.25
C ARG A 6 29.77 0.82 4.60
N PRO A 7 29.65 0.93 3.26
CA PRO A 7 29.62 2.23 2.59
C PRO A 7 28.38 3.01 3.01
N ARG A 8 28.55 4.30 3.33
CA ARG A 8 27.44 5.21 3.64
C ARG A 8 26.55 5.36 2.40
N PRO A 9 25.20 5.29 2.54
CA PRO A 9 24.31 5.64 1.45
C PRO A 9 24.64 7.06 0.95
N LYS A 10 24.79 7.24 -0.36
CA LYS A 10 24.89 8.59 -0.95
C LYS A 10 23.64 9.36 -0.51
N ALA A 11 23.84 10.56 0.03
CA ALA A 11 22.79 11.39 0.62
C ALA A 11 21.56 11.42 -0.29
N ALA A 12 20.42 10.95 0.25
CA ALA A 12 19.12 11.11 -0.41
C ALA A 12 18.92 12.60 -0.68
N ARG A 13 18.57 12.96 -1.91
CA ARG A 13 18.32 14.35 -2.31
C ARG A 13 17.19 14.91 -1.46
N THR A 14 17.53 15.78 -0.50
CA THR A 14 16.55 16.52 0.29
C THR A 14 15.96 17.64 -0.58
N GLY A 15 14.64 17.60 -0.81
CA GLY A 15 13.94 18.62 -1.58
C GLY A 15 12.43 18.43 -1.50
N VAL A 16 11.66 19.51 -1.71
CA VAL A 16 10.21 19.43 -1.91
C VAL A 16 10.00 18.87 -3.32
N LEU A 17 9.58 17.62 -3.42
CA LEU A 17 9.13 17.06 -4.70
C LEU A 17 7.81 17.75 -5.04
N GLN A 18 7.81 18.63 -6.03
CA GLN A 18 6.54 19.04 -6.65
C GLN A 18 5.90 17.78 -7.21
N LEU A 19 4.68 17.46 -6.76
CA LEU A 19 3.88 16.38 -7.28
C LEU A 19 3.48 16.77 -8.71
N ALA A 20 4.39 16.53 -9.65
CA ALA A 20 4.23 16.94 -11.02
C ALA A 20 3.15 16.06 -11.67
N THR A 21 2.14 16.72 -12.21
CA THR A 21 1.06 16.19 -13.07
C THR A 21 -0.05 15.46 -12.32
N VAL A 22 -1.28 15.96 -12.50
CA VAL A 22 -2.50 15.19 -12.24
C VAL A 22 -2.44 13.99 -13.20
N LEU A 23 -2.21 12.80 -12.65
CA LEU A 23 -2.25 11.56 -13.42
C LEU A 23 -3.72 11.28 -13.72
N THR A 24 -4.05 11.21 -14.99
CA THR A 24 -5.34 10.76 -15.49
C THR A 24 -5.17 9.34 -16.02
N TYR A 25 -6.06 8.44 -15.65
CA TYR A 25 -6.07 7.06 -16.15
C TYR A 25 -7.24 6.89 -17.12
N SER A 26 -7.00 6.24 -18.25
CA SER A 26 -8.05 5.81 -19.18
C SER A 26 -8.90 4.69 -18.57
N GLU A 27 -10.10 4.50 -19.11
CA GLU A 27 -10.98 3.39 -18.68
C GLU A 27 -10.32 2.04 -18.95
N GLU A 28 -9.59 1.90 -20.06
CA GLU A 28 -8.85 0.69 -20.41
C GLU A 28 -7.73 0.39 -19.41
N GLU A 29 -6.95 1.40 -19.00
CA GLU A 29 -5.90 1.23 -17.99
C GLU A 29 -6.49 0.80 -16.65
N ILE A 30 -7.56 1.45 -16.20
CA ILE A 30 -8.25 1.10 -14.96
C ILE A 30 -8.77 -0.33 -15.04
N HIS A 31 -9.38 -0.70 -16.16
CA HIS A 31 -9.94 -2.03 -16.38
C HIS A 31 -8.86 -3.12 -16.36
N GLU A 32 -7.75 -2.93 -17.08
CA GLU A 32 -6.62 -3.88 -17.07
C GLU A 32 -5.95 -3.96 -15.70
N GLY A 33 -5.82 -2.83 -15.00
CA GLY A 33 -5.35 -2.81 -13.61
C GLY A 33 -6.27 -3.61 -12.67
N LEU A 34 -7.59 -3.48 -12.85
CA LEU A 34 -8.58 -4.24 -12.09
C LEU A 34 -8.50 -5.74 -12.39
N LYS A 35 -8.36 -6.15 -13.65
CA LYS A 35 -8.15 -7.55 -14.02
C LYS A 35 -6.93 -8.13 -13.33
N ASN A 36 -5.81 -7.41 -13.34
CA ASN A 36 -4.57 -7.84 -12.70
C ASN A 36 -4.74 -7.96 -11.17
N VAL A 37 -5.34 -6.96 -10.52
CA VAL A 37 -5.51 -6.95 -9.06
C VAL A 37 -6.58 -7.92 -8.58
N LEU A 38 -7.64 -8.17 -9.34
CA LEU A 38 -8.70 -9.10 -8.94
C LEU A 38 -8.47 -10.52 -9.47
N ASN A 39 -7.60 -10.69 -10.47
CA ASN A 39 -7.39 -11.93 -11.22
C ASN A 39 -8.70 -12.49 -11.78
N GLN A 40 -9.44 -11.62 -12.48
CA GLN A 40 -10.74 -11.87 -13.08
C GLN A 40 -10.74 -11.31 -14.51
N GLU A 41 -11.32 -12.04 -15.46
CA GLU A 41 -11.49 -11.56 -16.85
C GLU A 41 -12.50 -10.41 -16.93
N GLU A 42 -13.54 -10.46 -16.10
CA GLU A 42 -14.56 -9.43 -15.96
C GLU A 42 -14.57 -8.94 -14.50
N PRO A 43 -13.75 -7.93 -14.17
CA PRO A 43 -13.62 -7.45 -12.80
C PRO A 43 -14.84 -6.61 -12.40
N GLU A 44 -15.40 -6.92 -11.23
CA GLU A 44 -16.52 -6.17 -10.66
C GLU A 44 -16.17 -5.58 -9.30
N PHE A 45 -16.69 -4.37 -9.04
CA PHE A 45 -16.67 -3.80 -7.70
C PHE A 45 -17.68 -4.54 -6.82
N ARG A 46 -17.30 -4.81 -5.57
CA ARG A 46 -18.18 -5.45 -4.58
C ARG A 46 -19.34 -4.57 -4.17
N SER A 47 -19.19 -3.26 -4.26
CA SER A 47 -20.23 -2.29 -3.93
C SER A 47 -19.97 -0.94 -4.61
N ASN A 48 -20.99 -0.09 -4.65
CA ASN A 48 -20.87 1.26 -5.18
C ASN A 48 -19.90 2.11 -4.36
N GLU A 49 -19.88 1.95 -3.04
CA GLU A 49 -18.97 2.68 -2.15
C GLU A 49 -17.51 2.28 -2.37
N GLN A 50 -17.24 1.01 -2.71
CA GLN A 50 -15.89 0.58 -3.10
C GLN A 50 -15.48 1.24 -4.41
N ARG A 51 -16.39 1.28 -5.40
CA ARG A 51 -16.16 1.95 -6.69
C ARG A 51 -15.84 3.43 -6.46
N GLU A 52 -16.68 4.15 -5.71
CA GLU A 52 -16.47 5.56 -5.38
C GLU A 52 -15.13 5.80 -4.69
N ALA A 53 -14.76 4.96 -3.71
CA ALA A 53 -13.47 5.06 -3.04
C ALA A 53 -12.28 4.87 -4.00
N VAL A 54 -12.40 3.97 -4.98
CA VAL A 54 -11.37 3.74 -6.00
C VAL A 54 -11.23 4.95 -6.90
N PHE A 55 -12.33 5.48 -7.45
CA PHE A 55 -12.28 6.64 -8.34
C PHE A 55 -11.81 7.91 -7.60
N ALA A 56 -12.25 8.15 -6.37
CA ALA A 56 -11.75 9.25 -5.56
C ALA A 56 -10.22 9.18 -5.32
N ALA A 57 -9.69 7.96 -5.20
CA ALA A 57 -8.25 7.73 -5.04
C ALA A 57 -7.48 7.92 -6.35
N LEU A 58 -8.05 7.50 -7.49
CA LEU A 58 -7.49 7.71 -8.84
C LEU A 58 -7.46 9.19 -9.21
N ASP A 59 -8.49 9.94 -8.82
CA ASP A 59 -8.58 11.40 -8.98
C ASP A 59 -7.62 12.18 -8.07
N GLN A 60 -6.81 11.48 -7.27
CA GLN A 60 -5.84 12.05 -6.33
C GLN A 60 -6.48 13.04 -5.36
N GLN A 61 -7.71 12.79 -4.91
CA GLN A 61 -8.34 13.64 -3.90
C GLN A 61 -7.46 13.68 -2.64
N SER A 62 -6.93 14.87 -2.35
CA SER A 62 -5.99 15.04 -1.24
C SER A 62 -6.73 14.95 0.10
N LEU A 63 -6.24 14.02 0.91
CA LEU A 63 -6.86 13.41 2.10
C LEU A 63 -8.22 12.74 1.81
N LEU A 64 -8.15 11.46 1.46
CA LEU A 64 -9.32 10.60 1.29
C LEU A 64 -9.50 9.67 2.51
N ILE A 65 -10.69 9.67 3.10
CA ILE A 65 -11.07 8.76 4.20
C ILE A 65 -12.08 7.75 3.67
N VAL A 66 -11.71 6.47 3.66
CA VAL A 66 -12.56 5.38 3.18
C VAL A 66 -13.00 4.50 4.34
N VAL A 67 -14.31 4.54 4.63
CA VAL A 67 -14.94 3.67 5.64
C VAL A 67 -15.82 2.65 4.94
N LEU A 68 -15.44 1.38 5.03
CA LEU A 68 -16.19 0.24 4.50
C LEU A 68 -16.31 -0.80 5.63
N PRO A 69 -17.17 -1.83 5.55
CA PRO A 69 -17.14 -2.94 6.51
C PRO A 69 -15.86 -3.79 6.37
N THR A 70 -15.59 -4.66 7.34
CA THR A 70 -14.59 -5.72 7.19
C THR A 70 -14.95 -6.58 5.97
N ARG A 71 -13.94 -7.01 5.20
CA ARG A 71 -14.14 -7.67 3.89
C ARG A 71 -14.88 -6.83 2.83
N GLY A 72 -15.22 -5.57 3.09
CA GLY A 72 -15.83 -4.65 2.13
C GLY A 72 -14.92 -4.19 0.98
N GLY A 73 -13.70 -4.72 0.88
CA GLY A 73 -12.87 -4.52 -0.31
C GLY A 73 -11.94 -3.28 -0.30
N LYS A 74 -11.70 -2.65 0.86
CA LYS A 74 -10.78 -1.49 0.99
C LYS A 74 -9.39 -1.71 0.37
N THR A 75 -8.89 -2.95 0.43
CA THR A 75 -7.56 -3.29 -0.10
C THR A 75 -7.45 -3.01 -1.60
N LEU A 76 -8.54 -3.12 -2.35
CA LEU A 76 -8.54 -2.84 -3.79
C LEU A 76 -8.09 -1.42 -4.10
N THR A 77 -8.53 -0.44 -3.30
CA THR A 77 -8.26 0.99 -3.51
C THR A 77 -6.77 1.29 -3.62
N PHE A 78 -5.96 0.81 -2.66
CA PHE A 78 -4.52 1.08 -2.69
C PHE A 78 -3.73 0.11 -3.58
N MET A 79 -4.20 -1.14 -3.77
CA MET A 79 -3.52 -2.09 -4.66
C MET A 79 -3.65 -1.69 -6.12
N LEU A 80 -4.82 -1.20 -6.54
CA LEU A 80 -5.01 -0.71 -7.90
C LEU A 80 -4.09 0.49 -8.18
N LEU A 81 -4.00 1.43 -7.24
CA LEU A 81 -3.07 2.54 -7.33
C LEU A 81 -1.61 2.08 -7.43
N ALA A 82 -1.22 1.03 -6.71
CA ALA A 82 0.14 0.49 -6.78
C ALA A 82 0.47 -0.15 -8.14
N VAL A 83 -0.53 -0.67 -8.86
CA VAL A 83 -0.35 -1.27 -10.20
C VAL A 83 -0.37 -0.21 -11.30
N LEU A 84 -1.25 0.79 -11.19
CA LEU A 84 -1.42 1.80 -12.24
C LEU A 84 -0.36 2.90 -12.20
N ARG A 85 0.23 3.17 -11.04
CA ARG A 85 1.12 4.31 -10.87
C ARG A 85 2.57 3.95 -11.21
N ASP A 86 2.93 4.12 -12.47
CA ASP A 86 4.32 4.03 -12.97
C ASP A 86 4.68 5.31 -13.77
N PRO A 87 5.65 6.13 -13.33
CA PRO A 87 6.48 5.98 -12.12
C PRO A 87 5.74 6.36 -10.83
N GLY A 88 5.94 5.59 -9.76
CA GLY A 88 5.36 5.91 -8.45
C GLY A 88 5.70 4.92 -7.34
N VAL A 89 5.51 5.35 -6.08
CA VAL A 89 5.64 4.51 -4.90
C VAL A 89 4.39 4.67 -4.04
N SER A 90 3.72 3.55 -3.74
CA SER A 90 2.61 3.49 -2.79
C SER A 90 3.11 2.99 -1.45
N ILE A 91 2.90 3.77 -0.39
CA ILE A 91 3.27 3.39 0.98
C ILE A 91 2.02 2.97 1.73
N VAL A 92 1.99 1.72 2.18
CA VAL A 92 0.90 1.19 3.00
C VAL A 92 1.42 0.95 4.41
N VAL A 93 0.80 1.62 5.38
CA VAL A 93 1.06 1.43 6.81
C VAL A 93 0.00 0.52 7.39
N ALA A 94 0.42 -0.64 7.91
CA ALA A 94 -0.45 -1.63 8.52
C ALA A 94 -0.06 -1.86 9.99
N PRO A 95 -1.02 -1.98 10.92
CA PRO A 95 -0.74 -2.11 12.34
C PRO A 95 -0.43 -3.54 12.83
N PHE A 96 -0.51 -4.57 11.97
CA PHE A 96 -0.35 -5.97 12.39
C PHE A 96 0.46 -6.82 11.40
N ASN A 97 1.42 -7.59 11.92
CA ASN A 97 2.26 -8.53 11.16
C ASN A 97 1.45 -9.58 10.37
N ALA A 98 0.32 -10.05 10.91
CA ALA A 98 -0.54 -11.00 10.20
C ALA A 98 -1.16 -10.39 8.93
N LEU A 99 -1.49 -9.10 8.97
CA LEU A 99 -2.08 -8.37 7.87
C LEU A 99 -1.03 -8.05 6.80
N GLU A 100 0.17 -7.68 7.22
CA GLU A 100 1.34 -7.52 6.34
C GLU A 100 1.59 -8.80 5.53
N LYS A 101 1.69 -9.96 6.19
CA LYS A 101 1.89 -11.26 5.52
C LYS A 101 0.80 -11.57 4.49
N ASP A 102 -0.45 -11.21 4.79
CA ASP A 102 -1.56 -11.38 3.85
C ASP A 102 -1.41 -10.46 2.62
N TYR A 103 -1.00 -9.20 2.80
CA TYR A 103 -0.71 -8.29 1.69
C TYR A 103 0.45 -8.77 0.83
N VAL A 104 1.58 -9.13 1.44
CA VAL A 104 2.75 -9.68 0.75
C VAL A 104 2.38 -10.91 -0.07
N ARG A 105 1.59 -11.83 0.50
CA ARG A 105 1.08 -12.99 -0.22
C ARG A 105 0.26 -12.58 -1.45
N ARG A 106 -0.66 -11.62 -1.30
CA ARG A 106 -1.51 -11.14 -2.40
C ARG A 106 -0.70 -10.46 -3.50
N LEU A 107 0.28 -9.63 -3.15
CA LEU A 107 1.15 -8.93 -4.10
C LEU A 107 2.02 -9.93 -4.89
N ARG A 108 2.61 -10.91 -4.21
CA ARG A 108 3.37 -12.00 -4.85
C ARG A 108 2.54 -12.80 -5.85
N LEU A 109 1.30 -13.16 -5.47
CA LEU A 109 0.40 -13.90 -6.36
C LEU A 109 0.06 -13.12 -7.64
N ARG A 110 0.17 -11.79 -7.62
CA ARG A 110 -0.12 -10.90 -8.75
C ARG A 110 1.13 -10.39 -9.44
N ASN A 111 2.31 -10.89 -9.04
CA ASN A 111 3.60 -10.41 -9.54
C ASN A 111 3.79 -8.89 -9.42
N ILE A 112 3.24 -8.28 -8.36
CA ILE A 112 3.38 -6.85 -8.07
C ILE A 112 4.67 -6.65 -7.26
N GLU A 113 5.54 -5.77 -7.75
CA GLU A 113 6.78 -5.41 -7.07
C GLU A 113 6.49 -4.79 -5.69
N HIS A 114 7.19 -5.24 -4.66
CA HIS A 114 7.00 -4.76 -3.30
C HIS A 114 8.25 -5.00 -2.46
N VAL A 115 8.45 -4.11 -1.48
CA VAL A 115 9.41 -4.27 -0.40
C VAL A 115 8.69 -4.13 0.93
N VAL A 116 8.99 -5.05 1.85
CA VAL A 116 8.60 -4.92 3.25
C VAL A 116 9.73 -4.22 3.98
N TRP A 117 9.41 -3.12 4.66
CA TRP A 117 10.38 -2.41 5.48
C TRP A 117 10.25 -2.82 6.94
N PHE A 118 11.40 -3.16 7.55
CA PHE A 118 11.52 -3.39 8.98
C PHE A 118 12.35 -2.29 9.65
N HIS A 119 12.02 -1.98 10.90
CA HIS A 119 12.80 -1.02 11.69
C HIS A 119 14.29 -1.40 11.71
N GLY A 120 15.15 -0.45 11.33
CA GLY A 120 16.61 -0.64 11.29
C GLY A 120 17.17 -1.15 9.96
N GLU A 121 16.34 -1.43 8.95
CA GLU A 121 16.82 -1.79 7.61
C GLU A 121 17.16 -0.57 6.74
N SER A 122 18.23 -0.70 5.95
CA SER A 122 18.70 0.29 4.97
C SER A 122 18.69 -0.30 3.56
N ARG A 123 17.51 -0.56 3.00
CA ARG A 123 17.33 -0.83 1.57
C ARG A 123 16.38 0.21 1.00
N ILE A 124 16.79 0.85 -0.09
CA ILE A 124 16.01 1.84 -0.82
C ILE A 124 16.00 1.35 -2.27
N ASP A 125 14.92 0.70 -2.68
CA ASP A 125 14.50 0.45 -4.08
C ASP A 125 13.05 -0.09 -4.03
N GLY A 126 12.15 0.43 -4.87
CA GLY A 126 10.83 -0.13 -5.24
C GLY A 126 9.77 -0.34 -4.14
N VAL A 127 8.62 0.35 -4.23
CA VAL A 127 7.40 0.22 -3.39
C VAL A 127 7.61 -0.21 -1.92
N HIS A 128 7.72 0.77 -1.02
CA HIS A 128 7.89 0.51 0.41
C HIS A 128 6.55 0.30 1.14
N HIS A 129 6.27 -0.92 1.60
CA HIS A 129 5.35 -1.13 2.72
C HIS A 129 6.07 -0.70 4.01
N VAL A 130 5.63 0.40 4.62
CA VAL A 130 6.18 0.88 5.90
C VAL A 130 5.32 0.33 7.02
N CYS A 131 5.77 -0.73 7.68
CA CYS A 131 5.16 -1.18 8.94
C CYS A 131 5.66 -0.25 10.06
N ILE A 132 4.78 0.60 10.61
CA ILE A 132 5.07 1.33 11.84
C ILE A 132 4.44 0.53 12.97
N ASP A 133 5.27 -0.27 13.66
CA ASP A 133 4.88 -0.86 14.93
C ASP A 133 4.88 0.22 16.02
N ALA A 134 3.70 0.49 16.56
CA ALA A 134 3.56 0.91 17.95
C ALA A 134 2.82 -0.22 18.67
N ALA A 135 3.58 -1.23 19.09
CA ALA A 135 3.07 -2.26 19.98
C ALA A 135 2.92 -1.66 21.38
N GLU A 136 1.69 -1.50 21.85
CA GLU A 136 1.40 -1.45 23.29
C GLU A 136 0.35 -2.52 23.63
N GLU A 137 0.81 -3.64 24.19
CA GLU A 137 0.05 -4.57 25.03
C GLU A 137 0.32 -4.13 26.49
N LYS A 138 -0.55 -4.13 27.50
CA LYS A 138 -1.88 -4.69 27.78
C LYS A 138 -2.57 -3.78 28.82
N ALA A 139 -3.89 -3.89 28.93
CA ALA A 139 -4.53 -3.88 30.25
C ALA A 139 -5.68 -4.89 30.31
N THR A 140 -5.37 -6.11 30.72
CA THR A 140 -6.33 -6.96 31.41
C THR A 140 -6.47 -6.49 32.85
N THR A 141 -7.66 -6.05 33.23
CA THR A 141 -8.16 -6.30 34.59
C THR A 141 -9.67 -6.55 34.52
N SER A 142 -10.03 -7.80 34.75
CA SER A 142 -11.35 -8.21 35.22
C SER A 142 -11.60 -7.66 36.62
N SER A 143 -12.83 -7.23 36.90
CA SER A 143 -13.49 -7.61 38.15
C SER A 143 -14.99 -7.36 38.06
N SER A 144 -15.72 -8.44 38.29
CA SER A 144 -17.13 -8.52 38.64
C SER A 144 -17.52 -7.54 39.75
N GLY A 145 -18.77 -7.07 39.67
CA GLY A 145 -19.51 -6.35 40.69
C GLY A 145 -20.94 -6.18 40.22
#